data_AF-A0A2N1PFH9-F1
#
_entry.id   AF-A0A2N1PFH9-F1
#
_cell.length_a   1.000
_cell.length_b   1.000
_cell.length_c   1.000
_cell.angle_alpha   90.00
_cell.angle_beta   90.00
_cell.angle_gamma   90.00
#
_symmetry.space_group_name_H-M   'P 1'
#
loop_
_entity.id
_entity.type
_entity.pdbx_description
1 polymer ?
#
loop_
_entity_poly.entity_id
_entity_poly.type
_entity_poly.pdbx_seq_one_letter_code
_entity_poly.pdbx_strand_id
1 'polypeptide(L)'
;IMLSRMIDSRKTFVIGMSIIFGLSVDLIPGIFNGLPGVIKPFFQSSLSVATLCAIILNMFMRIGIAKTAYLALVPGVDSSEKIFDFMHKQGSLWGAMPDVIDRAAAAINETFEAAEVKSAAEGPLQVAVSFDEFNLDVEITYLGTRMVIPDVKPSEEEIMISPEGLAKLSLFLIHENADRVESHVKNGQCRILLHYNH
;
A
#
# COMPACT_ATOMS: atom_id res chain seq x y z
N ILE A 1 17.21 -16.17 -9.14
CA ILE A 1 16.85 -15.98 -7.71
C ILE A 1 15.34 -15.68 -7.66
N MET A 2 14.52 -16.73 -7.58
CA MET A 2 13.10 -16.64 -7.20
C MET A 2 13.05 -17.18 -5.78
N LEU A 3 13.60 -16.43 -4.83
CA LEU A 3 13.52 -16.80 -3.43
C LEU A 3 12.06 -16.65 -3.01
N SER A 4 11.39 -17.79 -2.87
CA SER A 4 10.30 -18.06 -1.95
C SER A 4 9.41 -16.85 -1.61
N ARG A 5 8.57 -16.42 -2.56
CA ARG A 5 7.28 -15.84 -2.12
C ARG A 5 6.53 -16.97 -1.44
N MET A 6 6.22 -16.82 -0.15
CA MET A 6 5.32 -17.71 0.56
C MET A 6 4.10 -17.98 -0.33
N ILE A 7 3.70 -19.24 -0.46
CA ILE A 7 2.41 -19.57 -1.06
C ILE A 7 1.36 -19.02 -0.10
N ASP A 8 0.87 -17.81 -0.40
CA ASP A 8 -0.24 -17.23 0.34
C ASP A 8 -1.48 -18.12 0.17
N SER A 9 -2.36 -18.11 1.17
CA SER A 9 -3.58 -18.92 1.25
C SER A 9 -4.40 -18.86 -0.04
N ARG A 10 -4.41 -17.69 -0.72
CA ARG A 10 -5.03 -17.50 -2.03
C ARG A 10 -4.43 -18.36 -3.13
N LYS A 11 -3.10 -18.42 -3.25
CA LYS A 11 -2.43 -19.27 -4.25
C LYS A 11 -2.66 -20.74 -3.97
N THR A 12 -2.61 -21.16 -2.71
CA THR A 12 -2.96 -22.54 -2.31
C THR A 12 -4.39 -22.88 -2.72
N PHE A 13 -5.34 -21.98 -2.47
CA PHE A 13 -6.74 -22.17 -2.83
C PHE A 13 -6.95 -22.24 -4.35
N VAL A 14 -6.35 -21.32 -5.12
CA VAL A 14 -6.43 -21.31 -6.59
C VAL A 14 -5.85 -22.61 -7.15
N ILE A 15 -4.67 -23.03 -6.70
CA ILE A 15 -4.02 -24.26 -7.18
C ILE A 15 -4.89 -25.49 -6.83
N GLY A 16 -5.29 -25.64 -5.57
CA GLY A 16 -6.07 -26.78 -5.11
C GLY A 16 -7.41 -26.90 -5.83
N MET A 17 -8.15 -25.79 -5.94
CA MET A 17 -9.45 -25.76 -6.62
C MET A 17 -9.32 -26.05 -8.11
N SER A 18 -8.29 -25.50 -8.78
CA SER A 18 -8.05 -25.74 -10.20
C SER A 18 -7.73 -27.21 -10.50
N ILE A 19 -6.95 -27.86 -9.62
CA ILE A 19 -6.64 -29.29 -9.73
C ILE A 19 -7.93 -30.12 -9.54
N ILE A 20 -8.75 -29.81 -8.53
CA ILE A 20 -10.02 -30.50 -8.28
C ILE A 20 -10.94 -30.41 -9.50
N PHE A 21 -11.11 -29.21 -10.08
CA PHE A 21 -11.93 -29.04 -11.29
C PHE A 21 -11.35 -29.74 -12.52
N GLY A 22 -10.02 -29.71 -12.71
CA GLY A 22 -9.37 -30.45 -13.79
C GLY A 22 -9.63 -31.96 -13.69
N LEU A 23 -9.39 -32.53 -12.51
CA LEU A 23 -9.62 -33.95 -12.25
C LEU A 23 -11.10 -34.35 -12.38
N SER A 24 -12.04 -33.42 -12.17
CA SER A 24 -13.47 -33.71 -12.33
C SER A 24 -13.87 -34.14 -13.74
N VAL A 25 -13.14 -33.69 -14.77
CA VAL A 25 -13.33 -34.10 -16.17
C VAL A 25 -13.07 -35.60 -16.33
N ASP A 26 -12.03 -36.09 -15.69
CA ASP A 26 -11.55 -37.47 -15.84
C ASP A 26 -12.32 -38.42 -14.89
N LEU A 27 -12.72 -37.93 -13.72
CA LEU A 27 -13.42 -38.72 -12.70
C LEU A 27 -14.93 -38.85 -12.93
N ILE A 28 -15.56 -37.86 -13.59
CA ILE A 28 -17.00 -37.82 -13.82
C ILE A 28 -17.28 -37.64 -15.33
N PRO A 29 -17.33 -38.74 -16.10
CA PRO A 29 -17.57 -38.67 -17.53
C PRO A 29 -18.90 -37.98 -17.84
N GLY A 30 -18.85 -36.97 -18.71
CA GLY A 30 -20.05 -36.26 -19.16
C GLY A 30 -20.55 -35.14 -18.24
N ILE A 31 -19.82 -34.80 -17.16
CA ILE A 31 -20.15 -33.67 -16.27
C ILE A 31 -20.36 -32.34 -17.01
N PHE A 32 -19.66 -32.12 -18.12
CA PHE A 32 -19.74 -30.89 -18.94
C PHE A 32 -20.55 -31.05 -20.24
N ASN A 33 -21.33 -32.13 -20.40
CA ASN A 33 -22.09 -32.37 -21.65
C ASN A 33 -23.23 -31.39 -21.90
N GLY A 34 -23.74 -30.74 -20.86
CA GLY A 34 -24.80 -29.73 -20.94
C GLY A 34 -24.33 -28.34 -21.40
N LEU A 35 -23.04 -28.15 -21.68
CA LEU A 35 -22.50 -26.85 -22.06
C LEU A 35 -22.83 -26.48 -23.52
N PRO A 36 -23.12 -25.20 -23.80
CA PRO A 36 -23.27 -24.68 -25.17
C PRO A 36 -22.06 -25.00 -26.05
N GLY A 37 -22.32 -25.28 -27.33
CA GLY A 37 -21.28 -25.71 -28.28
C GLY A 37 -20.10 -24.73 -28.43
N VAL A 38 -20.32 -23.44 -28.16
CA VAL A 38 -19.29 -22.39 -28.24
C VAL A 38 -18.20 -22.56 -27.17
N ILE A 39 -18.57 -22.96 -25.95
CA ILE A 39 -17.63 -23.09 -24.83
C ILE A 39 -17.18 -24.53 -24.58
N LYS A 40 -17.92 -25.51 -25.12
CA LYS A 40 -17.63 -26.94 -24.99
C LYS A 40 -16.16 -27.32 -25.27
N PRO A 41 -15.45 -26.76 -26.28
CA PRO A 41 -14.05 -27.10 -26.55
C PRO A 41 -13.10 -26.86 -25.37
N PHE A 42 -13.36 -25.85 -24.54
CA PHE A 42 -12.51 -25.54 -23.38
C PHE A 42 -12.65 -26.54 -22.22
N PHE A 43 -13.70 -27.36 -22.24
CA PHE A 43 -14.02 -28.34 -21.19
C PHE A 43 -13.76 -29.79 -21.61
N GLN A 44 -13.04 -30.00 -22.71
CA GLN A 44 -12.74 -31.34 -23.24
C GLN A 44 -11.49 -31.98 -22.63
N SER A 45 -10.65 -31.23 -21.93
CA SER A 45 -9.46 -31.76 -21.28
C SER A 45 -9.34 -31.28 -19.83
N SER A 46 -8.86 -32.16 -18.95
CA SER A 46 -8.59 -31.84 -17.55
C SER A 46 -7.60 -30.69 -17.40
N LEU A 47 -6.60 -30.62 -18.28
CA LEU A 47 -5.63 -29.53 -18.32
C LEU A 47 -6.29 -28.18 -18.70
N SER A 48 -7.15 -28.16 -19.72
CA SER A 48 -7.85 -26.95 -20.15
C SER A 48 -8.79 -26.43 -19.06
N VAL A 49 -9.54 -27.32 -18.41
CA VAL A 49 -10.44 -26.96 -17.30
C VAL A 49 -9.67 -26.43 -16.10
N ALA A 50 -8.59 -27.11 -15.70
CA ALA A 50 -7.73 -26.63 -14.61
C ALA A 50 -7.14 -25.24 -14.92
N THR A 51 -6.66 -25.03 -16.14
CA THR A 51 -6.08 -23.74 -16.57
C THR A 51 -7.13 -22.64 -16.58
N LEU A 52 -8.33 -22.92 -17.10
CA LEU A 52 -9.42 -21.95 -17.16
C LEU A 52 -9.91 -21.59 -15.76
N CYS A 53 -10.09 -22.59 -14.88
CA CYS A 53 -10.41 -22.37 -13.47
C CYS A 53 -9.33 -21.53 -12.78
N ALA A 54 -8.05 -21.82 -13.02
CA ALA A 54 -6.95 -21.04 -12.44
C ALA A 54 -7.02 -19.58 -12.88
N ILE A 55 -7.26 -19.30 -14.17
CA ILE A 55 -7.39 -17.94 -14.69
C ILE A 55 -8.59 -17.22 -14.06
N ILE A 56 -9.76 -17.86 -14.05
CA ILE A 56 -10.99 -17.29 -13.51
C ILE A 56 -10.85 -17.01 -12.01
N LEU A 57 -10.38 -17.99 -11.24
CA LEU A 57 -10.17 -17.85 -9.80
C LEU A 57 -9.12 -16.80 -9.50
N ASN A 58 -8.02 -16.75 -10.25
CA ASN A 58 -7.02 -15.70 -10.08
C ASN A 58 -7.61 -14.31 -10.36
N MET A 59 -8.47 -14.18 -11.39
CA MET A 59 -9.16 -12.92 -11.68
C MET A 59 -10.14 -12.51 -10.57
N PHE A 60 -10.91 -13.45 -10.01
CA PHE A 60 -11.81 -13.18 -8.87
C PHE A 60 -11.02 -12.86 -7.60
N MET A 61 -9.94 -13.59 -7.34
CA MET A 61 -9.08 -13.37 -6.17
C MET A 61 -8.27 -12.07 -6.29
N ARG A 62 -8.08 -11.54 -7.51
CA ARG A 62 -7.45 -10.24 -7.75
C ARG A 62 -8.34 -9.06 -7.38
N ILE A 63 -9.63 -9.27 -7.08
CA ILE A 63 -10.50 -8.21 -6.55
C ILE A 63 -10.17 -8.00 -5.07
N GLY A 64 -9.07 -7.30 -4.81
CA GLY A 64 -8.70 -6.79 -3.49
C GLY A 64 -9.39 -5.44 -3.26
N ILE A 65 -10.27 -5.35 -2.27
CA ILE A 65 -10.75 -4.05 -1.79
C ILE A 65 -9.62 -3.48 -0.92
N ALA A 66 -9.04 -2.36 -1.35
CA ALA A 66 -8.04 -1.66 -0.54
C ALA A 66 -8.61 -1.39 0.86
N LYS A 67 -7.93 -1.87 1.89
CA LYS A 67 -8.29 -1.57 3.28
C LYS A 67 -7.73 -0.20 3.60
N THR A 68 -8.58 0.72 4.06
CA THR A 68 -8.15 2.07 4.41
C THR A 68 -8.39 2.34 5.89
N ALA A 69 -7.37 2.87 6.57
CA ALA A 69 -7.47 3.36 7.94
C ALA A 69 -7.10 4.85 7.99
N TYR A 70 -7.64 5.54 8.99
CA TYR A 70 -7.47 6.98 9.17
C TYR A 70 -6.85 7.30 10.53
N LEU A 71 -5.97 8.29 10.55
CA LEU A 71 -5.33 8.84 11.74
C LEU A 71 -5.32 10.36 11.64
N ALA A 72 -5.75 11.04 12.69
CA ALA A 72 -5.62 12.48 12.82
C ALA A 72 -4.45 12.82 13.76
N LEU A 73 -3.55 13.68 13.29
CA LEU A 73 -2.35 14.12 14.01
C LEU A 73 -2.36 15.63 14.19
N VAL A 74 -2.29 16.11 15.43
CA VAL A 74 -2.23 17.54 15.76
C VAL A 74 -0.78 17.92 16.07
N PRO A 75 -0.09 18.72 15.21
CA PRO A 75 1.29 19.16 15.44
C PRO A 75 1.45 19.85 16.79
N GLY A 76 2.54 19.55 17.51
CA GLY A 76 2.82 20.08 18.86
C GLY A 76 1.93 19.54 19.99
N VAL A 77 1.00 18.61 19.70
CA VAL A 77 0.12 17.98 20.71
C VAL A 77 0.26 16.47 20.70
N ASP A 78 0.15 15.83 19.54
CA ASP A 78 0.32 14.39 19.40
C ASP A 78 1.81 14.00 19.37
N SER A 79 2.13 12.81 19.87
CA SER A 79 3.49 12.28 19.87
C SER A 79 3.78 11.38 18.67
N SER A 80 5.06 11.19 18.37
CA SER A 80 5.52 10.23 17.35
C SER A 80 5.08 8.79 17.66
N GLU A 81 5.04 8.40 18.93
CA GLU A 81 4.58 7.08 19.39
C GLU A 81 3.18 6.73 18.85
N LYS A 82 2.26 7.70 18.80
CA LYS A 82 0.91 7.52 18.23
C LYS A 82 0.97 7.08 16.75
N ILE A 83 1.93 7.59 15.99
CA ILE A 83 2.13 7.27 14.57
C ILE A 83 2.63 5.83 14.44
N PHE A 84 3.70 5.48 15.16
CA PHE A 84 4.30 4.14 15.11
C PHE A 84 3.31 3.07 15.61
N ASP A 85 2.60 3.30 16.72
CA ASP A 85 1.60 2.38 17.24
C ASP A 85 0.45 2.16 16.24
N PHE A 86 -0.04 3.23 15.63
CA PHE A 86 -1.07 3.14 14.60
C PHE A 86 -0.58 2.30 13.41
N MET A 87 0.60 2.61 12.87
CA MET A 87 1.14 1.96 11.68
C MET A 87 1.45 0.48 11.93
N HIS A 88 2.08 0.13 13.05
CA HIS A 88 2.34 -1.26 13.41
C HIS A 88 1.04 -2.06 13.63
N LYS A 89 0.05 -1.46 14.29
CA LYS A 89 -1.26 -2.09 14.48
C LYS A 89 -1.95 -2.36 13.13
N GLN A 90 -2.00 -1.38 12.23
CA GLN A 90 -2.62 -1.59 10.92
C GLN A 90 -1.82 -2.58 10.07
N GLY A 91 -0.49 -2.48 10.07
CA GLY A 91 0.39 -3.41 9.37
C GLY A 91 0.16 -4.87 9.80
N SER A 92 0.02 -5.11 11.10
CA SER A 92 -0.32 -6.43 11.63
C SER A 92 -1.70 -6.92 11.19
N LEU A 93 -2.73 -6.06 11.23
CA LEU A 93 -4.10 -6.39 10.79
C LEU A 93 -4.20 -6.68 9.28
N TRP A 94 -3.33 -6.06 8.48
CA TRP A 94 -3.33 -6.21 7.03
C TRP A 94 -2.37 -7.27 6.52
N GLY A 95 -1.45 -7.75 7.36
CA GLY A 95 -0.36 -8.64 6.93
C GLY A 95 0.68 -7.91 6.08
N ALA A 96 0.84 -6.59 6.28
CA ALA A 96 1.84 -5.80 5.58
C ALA A 96 3.25 -6.12 6.10
N MET A 97 4.26 -5.88 5.26
CA MET A 97 5.63 -6.29 5.50
C MET A 97 6.26 -5.28 6.47
N PRO A 98 6.90 -5.70 7.56
CA PRO A 98 7.34 -4.79 8.62
C PRO A 98 8.19 -3.62 8.09
N ASP A 99 9.13 -3.90 7.19
CA ASP A 99 10.00 -2.88 6.59
C ASP A 99 9.22 -1.78 5.83
N VAL A 100 8.16 -2.15 5.09
CA VAL A 100 7.30 -1.17 4.40
C VAL A 100 6.54 -0.31 5.41
N ILE A 101 6.06 -0.93 6.50
CA ILE A 101 5.35 -0.24 7.58
C ILE A 101 6.27 0.72 8.32
N ASP A 102 7.51 0.33 8.59
CA ASP A 102 8.51 1.15 9.28
C ASP A 102 8.91 2.36 8.43
N ARG A 103 9.17 2.15 7.13
CA ARG A 103 9.44 3.26 6.19
C ARG A 103 8.27 4.23 6.08
N ALA A 104 7.04 3.71 6.04
CA ALA A 104 5.83 4.54 6.00
C ALA A 104 5.62 5.32 7.31
N ALA A 105 5.80 4.68 8.47
CA ALA A 105 5.72 5.33 9.77
C ALA A 105 6.76 6.45 9.92
N ALA A 106 8.00 6.19 9.50
CA ALA A 106 9.08 7.19 9.49
C ALA A 106 8.70 8.39 8.62
N ALA A 107 8.24 8.17 7.38
CA ALA A 107 7.86 9.26 6.49
C ALA A 107 6.67 10.10 7.00
N ILE A 108 5.68 9.47 7.64
CA ILE A 108 4.58 10.18 8.31
C ILE A 108 5.13 11.02 9.47
N ASN A 109 6.05 10.47 10.26
CA ASN A 109 6.68 11.20 11.36
C ASN A 109 7.50 12.40 10.86
N GLU A 110 8.32 12.24 9.83
CA GLU A 110 9.09 13.34 9.23
C GLU A 110 8.17 14.44 8.68
N THR A 111 7.03 14.05 8.08
CA THR A 111 6.01 15.01 7.63
C THR A 111 5.39 15.77 8.79
N PHE A 112 5.11 15.07 9.88
CA PHE A 112 4.53 15.63 11.09
C PHE A 112 5.48 16.63 11.77
N GLU A 113 6.75 16.26 11.94
CA GLU A 113 7.79 17.13 12.50
C GLU A 113 8.03 18.37 11.61
N ALA A 114 8.11 18.19 10.29
CA ALA A 114 8.25 19.31 9.37
C ALA A 114 7.04 20.27 9.43
N ALA A 115 5.83 19.74 9.62
CA ALA A 115 4.62 20.55 9.75
C ALA A 115 4.63 21.39 11.03
N GLU A 116 5.13 20.83 12.14
CA GLU A 116 5.29 21.53 13.42
C GLU A 116 6.32 22.64 13.31
N VAL A 117 7.54 22.32 12.87
CA VAL A 117 8.66 23.29 12.78
C VAL A 117 8.32 24.46 11.85
N LYS A 118 7.63 24.19 10.74
CA LYS A 118 7.23 25.23 9.78
C LYS A 118 5.92 25.92 10.12
N SER A 119 5.22 25.49 11.17
CA SER A 119 3.83 25.91 11.46
C SER A 119 2.96 25.84 10.20
N ALA A 120 3.14 24.77 9.41
CA ALA A 120 2.59 24.67 8.07
C ALA A 120 1.09 24.33 8.07
N ALA A 121 0.59 23.74 9.15
CA ALA A 121 -0.80 23.30 9.27
C ALA A 121 -1.59 24.19 10.25
N GLU A 122 -2.77 24.62 9.83
CA GLU A 122 -3.73 25.39 10.64
C GLU A 122 -4.66 24.48 11.48
N GLY A 123 -4.38 23.18 11.51
CA GLY A 123 -5.20 22.16 12.15
C GLY A 123 -4.55 20.77 12.04
N PRO A 124 -5.31 19.68 12.29
CA PRO A 124 -4.76 18.33 12.23
C PRO A 124 -4.37 17.94 10.80
N LEU A 125 -3.28 17.20 10.70
CA LEU A 125 -2.93 16.40 9.53
C LEU A 125 -3.85 15.16 9.53
N GLN A 126 -4.67 15.03 8.50
CA GLN A 126 -5.50 13.85 8.27
C GLN A 126 -4.70 12.88 7.42
N VAL A 127 -4.32 11.75 8.02
CA VAL A 127 -3.57 10.68 7.40
C VAL A 127 -4.53 9.56 7.03
N ALA A 128 -4.62 9.23 5.76
CA ALA A 128 -5.30 8.05 5.24
C ALA A 128 -4.24 7.06 4.75
N VAL A 129 -4.29 5.83 5.25
CA VAL A 129 -3.38 4.75 4.83
C VAL A 129 -4.21 3.66 4.18
N SER A 130 -3.90 3.34 2.93
CA SER A 130 -4.60 2.32 2.13
C SER A 130 -3.65 1.18 1.78
N PHE A 131 -4.13 -0.06 1.86
CA PHE A 131 -3.37 -1.26 1.53
C PHE A 131 -4.18 -2.24 0.68
N ASP A 132 -3.62 -2.67 -0.44
CA ASP A 132 -4.29 -3.54 -1.43
C ASP A 132 -3.57 -4.87 -1.73
N GLU A 133 -2.68 -5.31 -0.82
CA GLU A 133 -1.77 -6.48 -0.92
C GLU A 133 -0.46 -6.23 -1.68
N PHE A 134 -0.43 -5.28 -2.62
CA PHE A 134 0.78 -4.98 -3.41
C PHE A 134 1.33 -3.60 -3.14
N ASN A 135 0.48 -2.70 -2.67
CA ASN A 135 0.84 -1.32 -2.43
C ASN A 135 0.37 -0.91 -1.05
N LEU A 136 1.18 -0.06 -0.42
CA LEU A 136 0.77 0.77 0.68
C LEU A 136 0.83 2.21 0.20
N ASP A 137 -0.31 2.90 0.30
CA ASP A 137 -0.45 4.30 -0.07
C ASP A 137 -0.78 5.11 1.19
N VAL A 138 -0.11 6.25 1.36
CA VAL A 138 -0.40 7.21 2.42
C VAL A 138 -0.78 8.53 1.79
N GLU A 139 -1.96 9.03 2.13
CA GLU A 139 -2.40 10.38 1.80
C GLU A 139 -2.47 11.21 3.09
N ILE A 140 -1.64 12.26 3.16
CA ILE A 140 -1.63 13.22 4.26
C ILE A 140 -2.24 14.53 3.75
N THR A 141 -3.33 14.97 4.38
CA THR A 141 -4.03 16.19 4.00
C THR A 141 -4.13 17.18 5.17
N TYR A 142 -3.95 18.47 4.87
CA TYR A 142 -4.04 19.54 5.87
C TYR A 142 -4.40 20.88 5.21
N LEU A 143 -4.89 21.82 6.03
CA LEU A 143 -5.07 23.22 5.67
C LEU A 143 -3.83 24.01 6.09
N GLY A 144 -3.42 24.99 5.28
CA GLY A 144 -2.29 25.87 5.57
C GLY A 144 -1.31 25.96 4.41
N THR A 145 -0.02 26.07 4.72
CA THR A 145 1.05 26.32 3.74
C THR A 145 1.62 25.01 3.18
N ARG A 146 1.69 24.91 1.85
CA ARG A 146 2.24 23.73 1.17
C ARG A 146 3.70 23.48 1.58
N MET A 147 3.95 22.32 2.18
CA MET A 147 5.30 21.78 2.34
C MET A 147 5.84 21.28 1.00
N VAL A 148 6.94 21.89 0.55
CA VAL A 148 7.67 21.49 -0.65
C VAL A 148 8.75 20.49 -0.24
N ILE A 149 8.72 19.32 -0.88
CA ILE A 149 9.72 18.27 -0.69
C ILE A 149 10.94 18.63 -1.55
N PRO A 150 12.12 18.78 -0.94
CA PRO A 150 13.33 19.11 -1.69
C PRO A 150 13.90 17.88 -2.40
N ASP A 151 14.38 18.05 -3.64
CA ASP A 151 15.05 16.99 -4.41
C ASP A 151 16.53 16.83 -4.03
N VAL A 152 17.08 17.78 -3.27
CA VAL A 152 18.50 17.83 -2.90
C VAL A 152 18.62 17.86 -1.39
N LYS A 153 19.50 17.02 -0.85
CA LYS A 153 19.81 16.98 0.59
C LYS A 153 20.36 18.35 1.03
N PRO A 154 19.81 18.95 2.10
CA PRO A 154 20.37 20.18 2.65
C PRO A 154 21.78 19.95 3.20
N SER A 155 22.62 20.96 3.16
CA SER A 155 23.99 20.91 3.68
C SER A 155 24.01 20.84 5.21
N GLU A 156 25.09 20.28 5.78
CA GLU A 156 25.27 20.20 7.25
C GLU A 156 25.20 21.57 7.92
N GLU A 157 25.76 22.59 7.25
CA GLU A 157 25.75 23.97 7.72
C GLU A 157 24.32 24.54 7.76
N GLU A 158 23.51 24.31 6.71
CA GLU A 158 22.09 24.73 6.70
C GLU A 158 21.27 24.05 7.80
N ILE A 159 21.52 22.75 8.05
CA ILE A 159 20.82 21.97 9.07
C ILE A 159 21.15 22.50 10.47
N MET A 160 22.41 22.84 10.73
CA MET A 160 22.88 23.27 12.05
C MET A 160 22.49 24.71 12.41
N ILE A 161 22.32 25.58 11.40
CA ILE A 161 22.13 27.01 11.61
C ILE A 161 20.65 27.39 11.81
N SER A 162 19.69 26.54 11.41
CA SER A 162 18.28 26.91 11.44
C SER A 162 17.31 25.74 11.66
N PRO A 163 16.21 25.94 12.42
CA PRO A 163 15.09 25.00 12.47
C PRO A 163 14.52 24.70 11.07
N GLU A 164 14.52 25.69 10.16
CA GLU A 164 14.09 25.46 8.78
C GLU A 164 14.99 24.47 8.03
N GLY A 165 16.30 24.45 8.33
CA GLY A 165 17.25 23.48 7.80
C GLY A 165 16.93 22.05 8.25
N LEU A 166 16.61 21.87 9.54
CA LEU A 166 16.13 20.60 10.08
C LEU A 166 14.84 20.15 9.38
N ALA A 167 13.86 21.04 9.24
CA ALA A 167 12.60 20.71 8.57
C ALA A 167 12.77 20.40 7.07
N LYS A 168 13.77 21.00 6.40
CA LYS A 168 14.15 20.62 5.03
C LYS A 168 14.73 19.21 4.99
N LEU A 169 15.54 18.82 5.98
CA LEU A 169 16.09 17.47 6.07
C LEU A 169 14.96 16.45 6.28
N SER A 170 14.02 16.71 7.20
CA SER A 170 12.85 15.85 7.40
C SER A 170 12.08 15.62 6.11
N LEU A 171 11.77 16.70 5.38
CA LEU A 171 11.08 16.59 4.10
C LEU A 171 11.89 15.86 3.03
N PHE A 172 13.23 15.99 3.03
CA PHE A 172 14.11 15.21 2.15
C PHE A 172 14.06 13.71 2.48
N LEU A 173 14.08 13.33 3.76
CA LEU A 173 14.06 11.94 4.20
C LEU A 173 12.77 11.19 3.81
N ILE A 174 11.66 11.90 3.59
CA ILE A 174 10.44 11.31 3.03
C ILE A 174 10.73 10.67 1.66
N HIS A 175 11.57 11.30 0.83
CA HIS A 175 11.94 10.79 -0.50
C HIS A 175 12.82 9.54 -0.42
N GLU A 176 13.68 9.41 0.61
CA GLU A 176 14.49 8.20 0.82
C GLU A 176 13.65 7.03 1.32
N ASN A 177 12.59 7.31 2.08
CA ASN A 177 11.75 6.28 2.68
C ASN A 177 10.66 5.76 1.75
N ALA A 178 10.09 6.60 0.88
CA ALA A 178 9.00 6.23 -0.03
C ALA A 178 9.49 5.97 -1.46
N ASP A 179 8.83 5.05 -2.17
CA ASP A 179 9.20 4.74 -3.56
C ASP A 179 8.74 5.83 -4.53
N ARG A 180 7.68 6.55 -4.17
CA ARG A 180 7.23 7.75 -4.87
C ARG A 180 6.58 8.72 -3.90
N VAL A 181 6.84 10.01 -4.12
CA VAL A 181 6.33 11.11 -3.31
C VAL A 181 5.77 12.20 -4.20
N GLU A 182 4.56 12.67 -3.90
CA GLU A 182 3.97 13.83 -4.57
C GLU A 182 3.38 14.80 -3.55
N SER A 183 3.70 16.10 -3.67
CA SER A 183 3.07 17.17 -2.89
C SER A 183 2.31 18.09 -3.84
N HIS A 184 1.06 18.39 -3.54
CA HIS A 184 0.26 19.33 -4.33
C HIS A 184 -0.82 20.00 -3.49
N VAL A 185 -1.49 21.02 -4.05
CA VAL A 185 -2.64 21.68 -3.44
C VAL A 185 -3.88 21.35 -4.29
N LYS A 186 -4.95 20.89 -3.64
CA LYS A 186 -6.22 20.56 -4.28
C LYS A 186 -7.37 21.05 -3.42
N ASN A 187 -8.30 21.80 -4.02
CA ASN A 187 -9.47 22.37 -3.33
C ASN A 187 -9.11 23.18 -2.06
N GLY A 188 -8.00 23.91 -2.10
CA GLY A 188 -7.53 24.70 -0.95
C GLY A 188 -6.90 23.89 0.18
N GLN A 189 -6.74 22.57 0.02
CA GLN A 189 -6.02 21.71 0.97
C GLN A 189 -4.68 21.27 0.39
N CYS A 190 -3.65 21.27 1.23
CA CYS A 190 -2.36 20.68 0.92
C CYS A 190 -2.47 19.16 1.04
N ARG A 191 -1.84 18.44 0.10
CA ARG A 191 -1.82 16.99 0.03
C ARG A 191 -0.41 16.49 -0.21
N ILE A 192 0.01 15.49 0.56
CA ILE A 192 1.23 14.72 0.34
C ILE A 192 0.81 13.27 0.14
N LEU A 193 1.22 12.70 -0.99
CA LEU A 193 0.98 11.31 -1.37
C LEU A 193 2.31 10.56 -1.29
N LEU A 194 2.33 9.48 -0.54
CA LEU A 194 3.45 8.56 -0.41
C LEU A 194 3.01 7.20 -0.93
N HIS A 195 3.84 6.58 -1.76
CA HIS A 195 3.56 5.27 -2.33
C HIS A 195 4.73 4.32 -2.05
N TYR A 196 4.38 3.09 -1.68
CA TYR A 196 5.30 2.02 -1.36
C TYR A 196 4.88 0.74 -2.08
N ASN A 197 5.81 0.13 -2.81
CA ASN A 197 5.67 -1.22 -3.30
C ASN A 197 5.88 -2.19 -2.13
N HIS A 198 4.98 -3.15 -2.02
CA HIS A 198 5.02 -4.26 -1.07
C HIS A 198 5.33 -5.58 -1.80
#